data_AF-A0A6J4Y6G4-F1
#
_entry.id   AF-A0A6J4Y6G4-F1
#
_cell.length_a   1.000
_cell.length_b   1.000
_cell.length_c   1.000
_cell.angle_alpha   90.00
_cell.angle_beta   90.00
_cell.angle_gamma   90.00
#
_symmetry.space_group_name_H-M   'P 1'
#
loop_
_entity.id
_entity.type
_entity.pdbx_description
1 polymer ?
#
loop_
_entity_poly.entity_id
_entity_poly.type
_entity_poly.pdbx_seq_one_letter_code
_entity_poly.pdbx_strand_id
1 'polypeptide(L)' 'MKLSRGGTVYVSTYSNIFVGSANEKFQLSALLSIRNTDPKYTVTITKVDYYNSDGRNIKTYVKTERTTCSPFD' A
#
# COMPACT_ATOMS: atom_id res chain seq x y z
N MET A 1 -3.16 12.92 -23.41
CA MET A 1 -2.56 12.06 -22.38
C MET A 1 -3.44 10.84 -22.21
N LYS A 2 -2.90 9.62 -22.29
CA LYS A 2 -3.70 8.37 -22.26
C LYS A 2 -3.83 7.90 -20.81
N LEU A 3 -5.04 7.87 -20.28
CA LEU A 3 -5.30 7.36 -18.94
C LEU A 3 -5.13 5.84 -18.92
N SER A 4 -4.41 5.32 -17.91
CA SER A 4 -4.38 3.89 -17.64
C SER A 4 -5.74 3.45 -17.11
N ARG A 5 -6.28 2.33 -17.59
CA ARG A 5 -7.57 1.81 -17.15
C ARG A 5 -7.53 1.16 -15.76
N GLY A 6 -6.34 1.00 -15.18
CA GLY A 6 -6.09 0.34 -13.91
C GLY A 6 -4.83 -0.52 -13.96
N GLY A 7 -4.38 -0.99 -12.79
CA GLY A 7 -3.24 -1.87 -12.66
C GLY A 7 -2.96 -2.24 -11.21
N THR A 8 -2.22 -3.33 -11.01
CA THR A 8 -1.72 -3.73 -9.69
C THR A 8 -0.34 -3.12 -9.47
N VAL A 9 -0.16 -2.44 -8.34
CA VAL A 9 1.13 -1.84 -7.96
C VAL A 9 1.68 -2.62 -6.78
N TYR A 10 2.96 -2.98 -6.86
CA TYR A 10 3.70 -3.61 -5.77
C TYR A 10 4.59 -2.58 -5.10
N VAL A 11 4.41 -2.40 -3.79
CA VAL A 11 5.20 -1.46 -2.98
C VAL A 11 5.97 -2.27 -1.95
N SER A 12 7.29 -2.19 -1.96
CA SER A 12 8.14 -2.80 -0.93
C SER A 12 8.10 -1.97 0.35
N THR A 13 7.83 -2.61 1.48
CA THR A 13 7.88 -1.98 2.81
C THR A 13 8.82 -2.75 3.72
N TYR A 14 9.66 -2.05 4.46
CA TYR A 14 10.51 -2.66 5.49
C TYR A 14 9.81 -2.53 6.85
N SER A 15 9.42 -3.66 7.42
CA SER A 15 8.79 -3.73 8.75
C SER A 15 9.80 -3.76 9.89
N ASN A 16 11.07 -3.99 9.58
CA ASN A 16 12.15 -3.91 10.54
C ASN A 16 13.43 -3.45 9.86
N ILE A 17 14.28 -2.81 10.65
CA ILE A 17 15.67 -2.53 10.30
C ILE A 17 16.56 -3.14 11.38
N PHE A 18 17.75 -3.56 10.96
CA PHE A 18 18.80 -3.96 11.89
C PHE A 18 19.45 -2.69 12.43
N VAL A 19 19.49 -2.55 13.75
CA VAL A 19 20.14 -1.42 14.41
C VAL A 19 21.26 -1.98 15.28
N GLY A 20 22.50 -1.54 15.06
CA GLY A 20 23.67 -2.00 15.82
C GLY A 20 24.09 -3.44 15.49
N SER A 21 24.32 -4.25 16.51
CA SER A 21 24.68 -5.67 16.39
C SER A 21 23.54 -6.45 15.72
N ALA A 22 23.86 -7.41 14.84
CA ALA A 22 22.91 -8.13 13.98
C ALA A 22 21.70 -8.82 14.68
N ASN A 23 21.65 -8.82 16.02
CA ASN A 23 20.58 -9.42 16.82
C ASN A 23 19.49 -8.43 17.28
N GLU A 24 19.64 -7.12 17.11
CA GLU A 24 18.58 -6.16 17.47
C GLU A 24 17.77 -5.73 16.24
N LYS A 25 16.51 -6.19 16.20
CA LYS A 25 15.53 -5.82 15.18
C LYS A 25 14.66 -4.69 15.71
N PHE A 26 14.78 -3.51 15.12
CA PHE A 26 13.88 -2.40 15.41
C PHE A 26 12.63 -2.51 14.54
N GLN A 27 11.45 -2.59 15.16
CA GLN A 27 10.17 -2.68 14.45
C GLN A 27 9.82 -1.30 13.88
N LEU A 28 9.66 -1.22 12.57
CA LEU A 28 9.21 -0.02 11.87
C LEU A 28 7.74 -0.16 11.51
N SER A 29 6.99 0.90 11.81
CA SER A 29 5.64 1.07 11.27
C SER A 29 5.73 1.58 9.84
N ALA A 30 5.21 0.83 8.88
CA ALA A 30 5.07 1.29 7.50
C ALA A 30 3.75 2.05 7.32
N LEU A 31 3.83 3.26 6.76
CA LEU A 31 2.67 4.07 6.38
C LEU A 31 2.63 4.19 4.85
N LEU A 32 1.57 3.65 4.23
CA LEU A 32 1.30 3.82 2.80
C LEU A 32 0.22 4.89 2.62
N SER A 33 0.57 5.99 1.96
CA SER A 33 -0.38 7.04 1.58
C SER A 33 -0.63 6.99 0.07
N ILE A 34 -1.91 6.91 -0.32
CA ILE A 34 -2.34 6.94 -1.71
C ILE A 34 -3.12 8.22 -1.90
N ARG A 35 -2.70 9.07 -2.85
CA ARG A 35 -3.38 10.32 -3.20
C ARG A 35 -3.81 10.29 -4.66
N ASN A 36 -5.06 10.61 -4.92
CA ASN A 36 -5.53 10.87 -6.26
C ASN A 36 -5.24 12.33 -6.64
N THR A 37 -4.35 12.55 -7.61
CA THR A 37 -4.04 13.88 -8.14
C THR A 37 -4.86 14.23 -9.39
N ASP A 38 -5.72 13.33 -9.87
CA ASP A 38 -6.58 13.58 -11.02
C ASP A 38 -7.82 14.37 -10.58
N PRO A 39 -8.04 15.58 -11.13
CA PRO A 39 -9.18 16.44 -10.75
C PRO A 39 -10.52 15.97 -11.34
N LYS A 40 -10.51 15.03 -12.30
CA LYS A 40 -11.66 14.64 -13.13
C LYS A 40 -12.10 13.21 -12.89
N TYR A 41 -11.19 12.29 -12.59
CA TYR A 41 -11.48 10.87 -12.47
C TYR A 41 -11.17 10.33 -11.08
N THR A 42 -12.13 9.62 -10.49
CA THR A 42 -11.97 8.93 -9.19
C THR A 42 -11.11 7.67 -9.33
N VAL A 43 -10.19 7.46 -8.39
CA VAL A 43 -9.45 6.19 -8.26
C VAL A 43 -10.17 5.28 -7.27
N THR A 44 -10.50 4.07 -7.71
CA THR A 44 -11.10 3.04 -6.83
C THR A 44 -10.03 2.06 -6.41
N ILE A 45 -9.82 1.92 -5.10
CA ILE A 45 -8.95 0.89 -4.54
C ILE A 45 -9.81 -0.35 -4.29
N THR A 46 -9.51 -1.43 -5.01
CA THR A 46 -10.29 -2.68 -4.93
C THR A 46 -9.72 -3.66 -3.92
N LYS A 47 -8.40 -3.62 -3.68
CA LYS A 47 -7.71 -4.54 -2.78
C LYS A 47 -6.41 -3.93 -2.28
N VAL A 48 -6.14 -4.08 -0.99
CA VAL A 48 -4.84 -3.78 -0.38
C VAL A 48 -4.46 -4.97 0.49
N ASP A 49 -3.49 -5.74 0.02
CA ASP A 49 -2.95 -6.91 0.71
C ASP A 49 -1.51 -6.66 1.13
N TYR A 50 -1.19 -7.05 2.35
CA TYR A 50 0.15 -7.02 2.89
C TYR A 50 0.69 -8.43 3.03
N TYR A 51 1.80 -8.70 2.34
CA TYR A 51 2.47 -9.99 2.33
C TYR A 51 3.79 -9.90 3.10
N ASN A 52 4.16 -10.99 3.78
CA ASN A 52 5.50 -11.12 4.35
C ASN A 52 6.52 -11.47 3.26
N SER A 53 7.80 -11.48 3.64
CA SER A 53 8.91 -11.85 2.74
C SER A 53 8.79 -13.28 2.17
N ASP A 54 8.03 -14.16 2.82
CA ASP A 54 7.76 -15.53 2.38
C ASP A 54 6.54 -15.64 1.43
N GLY A 55 5.91 -14.51 1.08
CA GLY A 55 4.73 -14.47 0.22
C GLY A 55 3.41 -14.84 0.91
N ARG A 56 3.38 -14.93 2.25
CA ARG A 56 2.15 -15.18 3.01
C ARG A 56 1.38 -13.88 3.25
N ASN A 57 0.08 -13.89 2.97
CA ASN A 57 -0.80 -12.76 3.27
C ASN A 57 -0.90 -12.60 4.79
N ILE A 58 -0.38 -11.49 5.31
CA ILE A 58 -0.45 -11.14 6.73
C ILE A 58 -1.76 -10.43 7.02
N LYS A 59 -2.17 -9.52 6.12
CA LYS A 59 -3.33 -8.67 6.35
C LYS A 59 -3.92 -8.15 5.05
N THR A 60 -5.24 -8.19 4.94
CA THR A 60 -5.99 -7.45 3.92
C THR A 60 -6.62 -6.23 4.57
N TYR A 61 -6.27 -5.04 4.09
CA TYR A 61 -6.73 -3.76 4.64
C TYR A 61 -8.07 -3.30 4.02
N VAL A 62 -8.33 -3.67 2.76
CA VAL A 62 -9.58 -3.35 2.06
C VAL A 62 -10.30 -4.66 1.77
N LYS A 63 -11.32 -4.98 2.57
CA LYS A 63 -12.03 -6.28 2.53
C LYS A 63 -13.38 -6.24 1.82
N THR A 64 -14.17 -5.19 2.02
CA THR A 64 -15.58 -5.20 1.55
C THR A 64 -16.14 -3.84 1.14
N GLU A 65 -15.47 -2.73 1.44
CA GLU A 65 -15.96 -1.41 1.06
C GLU A 65 -14.98 -0.78 0.08
N ARG A 66 -15.47 -0.45 -1.11
CA ARG A 66 -14.69 0.21 -2.17
C ARG A 66 -14.17 1.53 -1.61
N THR A 67 -12.91 1.58 -1.22
CA THR A 67 -12.28 2.82 -0.79
C THR A 67 -12.04 3.67 -2.05
N THR A 68 -12.87 4.70 -2.22
CA THR A 68 -12.74 5.64 -3.34
C THR A 68 -11.86 6.80 -2.90
N CYS A 69 -10.86 7.11 -3.71
CA CYS A 69 -10.07 8.32 -3.57
C CYS A 69 -10.63 9.34 -4.56
N SER A 70 -11.53 10.19 -4.07
CA SER A 70 -12.16 11.24 -4.87
C SER A 70 -11.10 12.27 -5.28
N PRO A 71 -11.33 13.02 -6.36
CA PRO A 71 -10.53 14.20 -6.66
C PRO A 71 -10.51 15.15 -5.45
N PHE A 72 -9.31 15.48 -4.96
CA PHE A 72 -9.04 16.46 -3.89
C PHE A 72 -9.28 16.06 -2.41
N ASP A 73 -9.41 14.77 -2.10
CA ASP A 73 -9.33 14.26 -0.70
C ASP A 73 -7.86 14.01 -0.23
#